data_AF-A0A970ZE09-F1
#
_entry.id   AF-A0A970ZE09-F1
#
_cell.length_a   1.000
_cell.length_b   1.000
_cell.length_c   1.000
_cell.angle_alpha   90.00
_cell.angle_beta   90.00
_cell.angle_gamma   90.00
#
_symmetry.space_group_name_H-M   'P 1'
#
loop_
_entity.id
_entity.type
_entity.pdbx_description
1 polymer ?
#
loop_
_entity_poly.entity_id
_entity_poly.type
_entity_poly.pdbx_seq_one_letter_code
_entity_poly.pdbx_strand_id
1 'polypeptide(L)'
;MTNLKDSKSFVSIKAAAAEIKSGDTVWVGNTSSISEEFLSALAERQNELKNVTILAAKGNRPCKILDEIKYKDSFRVLSFFTEALVQTYEKGDKVEFIMSSAAKSVAAVCKQFSINAIAIAVCPPDQDGYSSVGTSGGFITPSINDFPGITKRIAIIDPNLPDNPENENREMLDLSTFDFICESTKNSPKVSDNSVA
;
A
#
# COMPACT_ATOMS: atom_id res chain seq x y z
N MET A 1 -25.13 -16.36 -0.73
CA MET A 1 -24.39 -15.10 -0.86
C MET A 1 -23.69 -14.87 0.46
N THR A 2 -22.39 -15.11 0.51
CA THR A 2 -21.63 -15.09 1.76
C THR A 2 -21.09 -13.69 1.93
N ASN A 3 -21.56 -12.97 2.95
CA ASN A 3 -20.97 -11.69 3.33
C ASN A 3 -19.48 -11.95 3.55
N LEU A 4 -18.57 -11.10 3.07
CA LEU A 4 -17.13 -11.31 3.28
C LEU A 4 -16.79 -11.43 4.78
N LYS A 5 -17.62 -10.79 5.62
CA LYS A 5 -17.62 -10.91 7.10
C LYS A 5 -17.94 -12.31 7.62
N ASP A 6 -18.65 -13.14 6.84
CA ASP A 6 -19.09 -14.48 7.24
C ASP A 6 -18.11 -15.59 6.84
N SER A 7 -17.15 -15.33 5.94
CA SER A 7 -16.21 -16.36 5.43
C SER A 7 -14.74 -16.18 5.80
N LYS A 8 -14.29 -14.99 6.23
CA LYS A 8 -12.92 -14.77 6.71
C LYS A 8 -12.92 -13.99 8.02
N SER A 9 -12.23 -14.52 9.03
CA SER A 9 -12.06 -13.83 10.32
C SER A 9 -11.12 -12.64 10.14
N PHE A 10 -11.61 -11.44 10.46
CA PHE A 10 -10.76 -10.26 10.63
C PHE A 10 -9.71 -10.52 11.69
N VAL A 11 -8.49 -10.04 11.46
CA VAL A 11 -7.39 -10.10 12.42
C VAL A 11 -6.99 -8.70 12.85
N SER A 12 -6.32 -8.58 14.00
CA SER A 12 -5.75 -7.30 14.40
C SER A 12 -4.57 -6.94 13.50
N ILE A 13 -4.32 -5.63 13.33
CA ILE A 13 -3.13 -5.14 12.60
C ILE A 13 -1.84 -5.72 13.19
N LYS A 14 -1.76 -5.90 14.51
CA LYS A 14 -0.61 -6.53 15.17
C LYS A 14 -0.46 -8.01 14.80
N ALA A 15 -1.57 -8.76 14.73
CA ALA A 15 -1.55 -10.15 14.31
C ALA A 15 -1.11 -10.28 12.84
N ALA A 16 -1.64 -9.44 11.94
CA ALA A 16 -1.18 -9.41 10.55
C ALA A 16 0.30 -9.00 10.43
N ALA A 17 0.75 -8.00 11.20
CA ALA A 17 2.14 -7.60 11.24
C ALA A 17 3.05 -8.73 11.73
N ALA A 18 2.61 -9.58 12.67
CA ALA A 18 3.36 -10.73 13.18
C ALA A 18 3.69 -11.78 12.11
N GLU A 19 2.95 -11.79 11.01
CA GLU A 19 3.16 -12.70 9.88
C GLU A 19 4.36 -12.29 9.01
N ILE A 20 4.84 -11.05 9.12
CA ILE A 20 6.10 -10.65 8.49
C ILE A 20 7.28 -11.29 9.23
N LYS A 21 8.18 -11.94 8.50
CA LYS A 21 9.35 -12.64 9.03
C LYS A 21 10.65 -11.98 8.56
N SER A 22 11.75 -12.27 9.25
CA SER A 22 13.08 -11.82 8.86
C SER A 22 13.39 -12.25 7.41
N GLY A 23 13.93 -11.32 6.62
CA GLY A 23 14.21 -11.53 5.20
C GLY A 23 13.03 -11.27 4.25
N ASP A 24 11.83 -10.98 4.74
CA ASP A 24 10.70 -10.61 3.88
C ASP A 24 10.95 -9.28 3.16
N THR A 25 10.51 -9.20 1.90
CA THR A 25 10.43 -7.95 1.13
C THR A 25 8.97 -7.61 0.92
N VAL A 26 8.52 -6.55 1.58
CA VAL A 26 7.11 -6.19 1.74
C VAL A 26 6.80 -4.91 0.95
N TRP A 27 5.83 -4.97 0.04
CA TRP A 27 5.23 -3.79 -0.56
C TRP A 27 4.17 -3.19 0.37
N VAL A 28 4.35 -1.92 0.74
CA VAL A 28 3.46 -1.21 1.69
C VAL A 28 2.59 -0.14 1.05
N GLY A 29 2.57 -0.05 -0.28
CA GLY A 29 1.69 0.83 -1.03
C GLY A 29 2.29 2.17 -1.47
N ASN A 30 1.40 2.97 -2.05
CA ASN A 30 1.66 4.29 -2.61
C ASN A 30 1.03 5.38 -1.77
N THR A 31 1.82 6.35 -1.31
CA THR A 31 1.33 7.59 -0.68
C THR A 31 0.23 7.37 0.39
N SER A 32 -1.05 7.65 0.08
CA SER A 32 -2.23 7.47 0.93
C SER A 32 -2.58 6.02 1.25
N SER A 33 -2.23 5.07 0.36
CA SER A 33 -2.45 3.63 0.58
C SER A 33 -1.42 2.98 1.51
N ILE A 34 -0.44 3.75 2.00
CA ILE A 34 0.50 3.30 3.04
C ILE A 34 -0.20 3.31 4.40
N SER A 35 -0.36 2.13 4.99
CA SER A 35 -0.90 2.01 6.36
C SER A 35 0.15 2.34 7.41
N GLU A 36 0.07 3.54 7.99
CA GLU A 36 0.92 3.96 9.11
C GLU A 36 0.75 3.09 10.37
N GLU A 37 -0.44 2.52 10.59
CA GLU A 37 -0.70 1.61 11.72
C GLU A 37 0.01 0.28 11.53
N PHE A 38 -0.01 -0.26 10.30
CA PHE A 38 0.73 -1.48 9.97
C PHE A 38 2.24 -1.26 10.10
N LEU A 39 2.75 -0.13 9.58
CA LEU A 39 4.17 0.22 9.72
C LEU A 39 4.57 0.41 11.19
N SER A 40 3.71 1.00 12.01
CA SER A 40 3.93 1.15 13.45
C SER A 40 3.98 -0.21 14.15
N ALA A 41 3.01 -1.09 13.86
CA ALA A 41 2.99 -2.45 14.39
C ALA A 41 4.22 -3.25 13.96
N LEU A 42 4.73 -3.03 12.74
CA LEU A 42 5.97 -3.65 12.28
C LEU A 42 7.21 -3.05 12.98
N ALA A 43 7.25 -1.74 13.21
CA ALA A 43 8.36 -1.07 13.91
C ALA A 43 8.49 -1.51 15.37
N GLU A 44 7.37 -1.78 16.07
CA GLU A 44 7.37 -2.37 17.42
C GLU A 44 8.15 -3.69 17.47
N ARG A 45 8.17 -4.42 16.36
CA ARG A 45 8.83 -5.72 16.16
C ARG A 45 10.31 -5.61 15.76
N GLN A 46 10.90 -4.41 15.77
CA GLN A 46 12.29 -4.21 15.33
C GLN A 46 13.28 -5.17 16.02
N ASN A 47 13.14 -5.43 17.32
CA ASN A 47 14.09 -6.27 18.06
C ASN A 47 14.00 -7.77 17.71
N GLU A 48 12.91 -8.19 17.07
CA GLU A 48 12.66 -9.58 16.67
C GLU A 48 13.10 -9.86 15.23
N LEU A 49 13.07 -8.83 14.39
CA LEU A 49 13.22 -8.94 12.94
C LEU A 49 14.63 -8.61 12.50
N LYS A 50 15.06 -9.20 11.38
CA LYS A 50 16.33 -8.91 10.72
C LYS A 50 16.13 -8.88 9.22
N ASN A 51 16.78 -7.93 8.54
CA ASN A 51 16.83 -7.84 7.08
C ASN A 51 15.45 -7.79 6.40
N VAL A 52 14.45 -7.16 7.02
CA VAL A 52 13.15 -6.94 6.38
C VAL A 52 13.28 -5.75 5.43
N THR A 53 12.93 -5.94 4.16
CA THR A 53 12.94 -4.86 3.18
C THR A 53 11.52 -4.31 3.03
N ILE A 54 11.35 -3.02 3.33
CA ILE A 54 10.10 -2.28 3.13
C ILE A 54 10.21 -1.56 1.80
N LEU A 55 9.25 -1.80 0.94
CA LEU A 55 9.16 -1.21 -0.38
C LEU A 55 7.90 -0.35 -0.46
N ALA A 56 8.05 0.93 -0.79
CA ALA A 56 6.95 1.89 -0.86
C ALA A 56 7.10 2.76 -2.11
N ALA A 57 6.04 3.43 -2.56
CA ALA A 57 6.20 4.65 -3.36
C ALA A 57 5.81 5.85 -2.50
N LYS A 58 6.82 6.49 -1.91
CA LYS A 58 6.60 7.68 -1.09
C LYS A 58 6.31 8.86 -2.01
N GLY A 59 5.16 9.47 -1.76
CA GLY A 59 4.79 10.72 -2.42
C GLY A 59 5.11 11.96 -1.59
N ASN A 60 4.54 13.09 -1.97
CA ASN A 60 4.70 14.36 -1.26
C ASN A 60 4.08 14.36 0.15
N ARG A 61 3.21 13.38 0.44
CA ARG A 61 2.58 13.23 1.75
C ARG A 61 3.61 12.73 2.78
N PRO A 62 3.79 13.42 3.91
CA PRO A 62 4.62 12.92 5.01
C PRO A 62 4.10 11.59 5.54
N CYS A 63 5.01 10.66 5.81
CA CYS A 63 4.72 9.40 6.51
C CYS A 63 5.79 9.25 7.60
N LYS A 64 5.48 9.73 8.81
CA LYS A 64 6.47 9.84 9.90
C LYS A 64 7.09 8.50 10.24
N ILE A 65 6.26 7.46 10.36
CA ILE A 65 6.73 6.13 10.70
C ILE A 65 7.65 5.54 9.63
N LEU A 66 7.42 5.82 8.35
CA LEU A 66 8.34 5.42 7.27
C LEU A 66 9.67 6.19 7.34
N ASP A 67 9.63 7.45 7.78
CA ASP A 67 10.82 8.26 8.03
C ASP A 67 11.58 7.84 9.30
N GLU A 68 10.95 7.13 10.23
CA GLU A 68 11.60 6.59 11.43
C GLU A 68 12.15 5.17 11.22
N ILE A 69 11.35 4.30 10.59
CA ILE A 69 11.67 2.87 10.42
C ILE A 69 12.92 2.66 9.56
N LYS A 70 13.23 3.60 8.65
CA LYS A 70 14.42 3.57 7.79
C LYS A 70 15.75 3.66 8.53
N TYR A 71 15.74 4.10 9.79
CA TYR A 71 16.94 4.21 10.64
C TYR A 71 17.11 3.03 11.60
N LYS A 72 16.27 2.01 11.50
CA LYS A 72 16.31 0.82 12.36
C LYS A 72 17.09 -0.30 11.66
N ASP A 73 18.06 -0.90 12.33
CA ASP A 73 18.93 -1.94 11.75
C ASP A 73 18.18 -3.14 11.17
N SER A 74 17.00 -3.43 11.71
CA SER A 74 16.13 -4.54 11.31
C SER A 74 15.48 -4.34 9.95
N PHE A 75 15.40 -3.09 9.47
CA PHE A 75 14.65 -2.70 8.29
C PHE A 75 15.52 -2.00 7.26
N ARG A 76 15.24 -2.29 5.99
CA ARG A 76 15.78 -1.56 4.84
C ARG A 76 14.61 -0.96 4.07
N VAL A 77 14.59 0.35 3.88
CA VAL A 77 13.52 1.01 3.10
C VAL A 77 14.00 1.29 1.68
N LEU A 78 13.22 0.86 0.70
CA LEU A 78 13.38 1.16 -0.72
C LEU A 78 12.15 1.93 -1.20
N SER A 79 12.35 3.03 -1.92
CA SER A 79 11.25 3.77 -2.54
C SER A 79 11.22 3.54 -4.05
N PHE A 80 10.11 3.03 -4.57
CA PHE A 80 9.74 3.16 -5.97
C PHE A 80 9.44 4.62 -6.24
N PHE A 81 10.15 5.19 -7.23
CA PHE A 81 10.06 6.58 -7.63
C PHE A 81 10.58 7.58 -6.59
N THR A 82 11.56 8.38 -7.00
CA THR A 82 11.91 9.63 -6.35
C THR A 82 11.12 10.72 -7.06
N GLU A 83 10.08 11.25 -6.43
CA GLU A 83 9.31 12.41 -6.94
C GLU A 83 10.14 13.68 -7.20
N ALA A 84 11.46 13.64 -6.98
CA ALA A 84 12.38 14.75 -7.25
C ALA A 84 12.41 15.24 -8.71
N LEU A 85 11.96 14.46 -9.70
CA LEU A 85 11.92 14.91 -11.10
C LEU A 85 10.58 15.53 -11.53
N VAL A 86 9.46 15.20 -10.87
CA VAL A 86 8.13 15.69 -11.28
C VAL A 86 7.82 17.05 -10.67
N GLN A 87 8.42 17.38 -9.52
CA GLN A 87 8.22 18.67 -8.84
C GLN A 87 8.84 19.88 -9.57
N THR A 88 9.64 19.68 -10.62
CA THR A 88 10.38 20.75 -11.29
C THR A 88 9.80 21.22 -12.62
N TYR A 89 8.62 20.72 -13.03
CA TYR A 89 7.99 21.10 -14.30
C TYR A 89 6.67 21.85 -14.09
N GLU A 90 6.52 22.99 -14.76
CA GLU A 90 5.37 23.88 -14.70
C GLU A 90 4.44 23.73 -15.93
N LYS A 91 3.22 24.26 -15.81
CA LYS A 91 2.23 24.28 -16.90
C LYS A 91 2.75 25.15 -18.05
N GLY A 92 3.24 24.52 -19.12
CA GLY A 92 3.83 25.19 -20.29
C GLY A 92 5.17 24.59 -20.74
N ASP A 93 5.75 23.73 -19.91
CA ASP A 93 6.99 23.03 -20.22
C ASP A 93 6.78 21.98 -21.32
N LYS A 94 7.64 22.03 -22.34
CA LYS A 94 7.63 21.07 -23.46
C LYS A 94 8.42 19.82 -23.09
N VAL A 95 7.89 19.06 -22.14
CA VAL A 95 8.46 17.79 -21.69
C VAL A 95 7.55 16.66 -22.11
N GLU A 96 8.09 15.73 -22.89
CA GLU A 96 7.40 14.52 -23.29
C GLU A 96 7.91 13.37 -22.41
N PHE A 97 7.06 12.91 -21.49
CA PHE A 97 7.41 11.78 -20.63
C PHE A 97 7.36 10.49 -21.44
N ILE A 98 8.53 9.92 -21.73
CA ILE A 98 8.59 8.54 -22.20
C ILE A 98 8.28 7.66 -21.00
N MET A 99 7.01 7.28 -20.87
CA MET A 99 6.56 6.29 -19.91
C MET A 99 7.13 4.94 -20.34
N SER A 100 8.38 4.65 -19.97
CA SER A 100 8.97 3.31 -20.13
C SER A 100 7.95 2.32 -19.57
N SER A 101 7.63 1.24 -20.29
CA SER A 101 6.54 0.31 -19.93
C SER A 101 6.54 -0.01 -18.44
N ALA A 102 5.75 0.73 -17.65
CA ALA A 102 5.93 0.81 -16.21
C ALA A 102 5.76 -0.57 -15.57
N ALA A 103 4.86 -1.38 -16.14
CA ALA A 103 4.66 -2.77 -15.81
C ALA A 103 5.94 -3.64 -15.92
N LYS A 104 6.75 -3.50 -16.99
CA LYS A 104 8.00 -4.27 -17.13
C LYS A 104 9.03 -3.85 -16.09
N SER A 105 9.11 -2.55 -15.79
CA SER A 105 9.99 -2.02 -14.75
C SER A 105 9.56 -2.49 -13.35
N VAL A 106 8.26 -2.46 -13.06
CA VAL A 106 7.70 -2.99 -11.80
C VAL A 106 8.02 -4.47 -11.66
N ALA A 107 7.73 -5.30 -12.67
CA ALA A 107 8.04 -6.73 -12.63
C ALA A 107 9.54 -7.03 -12.46
N ALA A 108 10.42 -6.26 -13.12
CA ALA A 108 11.87 -6.41 -12.99
C ALA A 108 12.33 -6.10 -11.55
N VAL A 109 11.82 -5.02 -10.95
CA VAL A 109 12.14 -4.66 -9.56
C VAL A 109 11.56 -5.70 -8.59
N CYS A 110 10.33 -6.19 -8.82
CA CYS A 110 9.74 -7.28 -8.04
C CYS A 110 10.65 -8.51 -8.01
N LYS A 111 11.19 -8.88 -9.17
CA LYS A 111 12.14 -9.99 -9.31
C LYS A 111 13.49 -9.70 -8.66
N GLN A 112 14.04 -8.50 -8.86
CA GLN A 112 15.35 -8.11 -8.34
C GLN A 112 15.39 -8.11 -6.80
N PHE A 113 14.32 -7.64 -6.15
CA PHE A 113 14.23 -7.56 -4.69
C PHE A 113 13.47 -8.72 -4.06
N SER A 114 13.04 -9.70 -4.87
CA SER A 114 12.30 -10.88 -4.41
C SER A 114 11.11 -10.51 -3.52
N ILE A 115 10.27 -9.58 -3.99
CA ILE A 115 9.07 -9.17 -3.24
C ILE A 115 8.21 -10.41 -3.01
N ASN A 116 7.84 -10.63 -1.75
CA ASN A 116 7.09 -11.82 -1.33
C ASN A 116 5.83 -11.50 -0.52
N ALA A 117 5.66 -10.25 -0.08
CA ALA A 117 4.50 -9.82 0.67
C ALA A 117 3.95 -8.47 0.21
N ILE A 118 2.65 -8.27 0.40
CA ILE A 118 1.94 -7.00 0.22
C ILE A 118 1.12 -6.70 1.47
N ALA A 119 1.19 -5.45 1.95
CA ALA A 119 0.43 -4.96 3.09
C ALA A 119 -0.03 -3.52 2.84
N ILE A 120 -1.27 -3.35 2.37
CA ILE A 120 -1.78 -2.08 1.86
C ILE A 120 -3.07 -1.65 2.54
N ALA A 121 -3.28 -0.34 2.62
CA ALA A 121 -4.60 0.19 2.93
C ALA A 121 -5.50 0.14 1.69
N VAL A 122 -6.76 -0.25 1.89
CA VAL A 122 -7.80 -0.33 0.87
C VAL A 122 -9.10 0.28 1.37
N CYS A 123 -9.97 0.71 0.48
CA CYS A 123 -11.30 1.19 0.82
C CYS A 123 -12.19 0.03 1.30
N PRO A 124 -13.30 0.30 2.01
CA PRO A 124 -14.30 -0.71 2.31
C PRO A 124 -14.74 -1.47 1.05
N PRO A 125 -14.92 -2.80 1.13
CA PRO A 125 -15.31 -3.58 -0.03
C PRO A 125 -16.72 -3.23 -0.50
N ASP A 126 -16.95 -3.37 -1.80
CA ASP A 126 -18.30 -3.33 -2.37
C ASP A 126 -19.10 -4.60 -2.06
N GLN A 127 -20.30 -4.69 -2.66
CA GLN A 127 -21.22 -5.82 -2.44
C GLN A 127 -20.68 -7.16 -2.94
N ASP A 128 -19.75 -7.13 -3.91
CA ASP A 128 -19.14 -8.30 -4.52
C ASP A 128 -17.83 -8.69 -3.83
N GLY A 129 -17.38 -7.92 -2.83
CA GLY A 129 -16.19 -8.21 -2.04
C GLY A 129 -14.90 -7.59 -2.61
N TYR A 130 -15.01 -6.67 -3.56
CA TYR A 130 -13.86 -5.98 -4.14
C TYR A 130 -13.60 -4.64 -3.45
N SER A 131 -12.34 -4.32 -3.25
CA SER A 131 -11.91 -3.06 -2.62
C SER A 131 -11.02 -2.24 -3.54
N SER A 132 -11.26 -0.93 -3.58
CA SER A 132 -10.36 0.02 -4.23
C SER A 132 -9.08 0.21 -3.42
N VAL A 133 -7.97 0.40 -4.14
CA VAL A 133 -6.67 0.81 -3.57
C VAL A 133 -6.54 2.33 -3.38
N GLY A 134 -7.65 3.06 -3.50
CA GLY A 134 -7.73 4.51 -3.39
C GLY A 134 -7.09 5.24 -4.58
N THR A 135 -7.15 6.58 -4.53
CA THR A 135 -6.73 7.45 -5.65
C THR A 135 -5.26 7.33 -6.06
N SER A 136 -4.40 6.81 -5.18
CA SER A 136 -2.95 6.73 -5.41
C SER A 136 -2.43 5.30 -5.54
N GLY A 137 -3.22 4.30 -5.17
CA GLY A 137 -2.78 2.90 -5.19
C GLY A 137 -2.74 2.27 -6.57
N GLY A 138 -3.58 2.74 -7.51
CA GLY A 138 -3.89 2.04 -8.76
C GLY A 138 -2.71 1.85 -9.74
N PHE A 139 -1.67 2.68 -9.67
CA PHE A 139 -0.60 2.62 -10.67
C PHE A 139 0.35 1.42 -10.51
N ILE A 140 0.76 1.10 -9.28
CA ILE A 140 1.79 0.08 -9.00
C ILE A 140 1.20 -1.13 -8.28
N THR A 141 0.27 -0.89 -7.37
CA THR A 141 -0.21 -1.88 -6.42
C THR A 141 -0.86 -3.10 -7.09
N PRO A 142 -1.71 -2.97 -8.12
CA PRO A 142 -2.27 -4.14 -8.81
C PRO A 142 -1.18 -5.01 -9.45
N SER A 143 -0.23 -4.38 -10.15
CA SER A 143 0.89 -5.11 -10.78
C SER A 143 1.78 -5.85 -9.77
N ILE A 144 1.97 -5.29 -8.57
CA ILE A 144 2.70 -5.98 -7.49
C ILE A 144 1.85 -7.09 -6.88
N ASN A 145 0.55 -6.86 -6.64
CA ASN A 145 -0.36 -7.85 -6.08
C ASN A 145 -0.40 -9.15 -6.91
N ASP A 146 -0.35 -8.99 -8.23
CA ASP A 146 -0.40 -10.09 -9.20
C ASP A 146 0.98 -10.69 -9.48
N PHE A 147 2.06 -10.14 -8.90
CA PHE A 147 3.39 -10.68 -9.07
C PHE A 147 3.48 -12.10 -8.49
N PRO A 148 3.95 -13.11 -9.26
CA PRO A 148 3.95 -14.51 -8.81
C PRO A 148 4.75 -14.79 -7.54
N GLY A 149 5.69 -13.90 -7.17
CA GLY A 149 6.45 -14.02 -5.93
C GLY A 149 5.65 -13.69 -4.67
N ILE A 150 4.48 -13.03 -4.78
CA ILE A 150 3.64 -12.70 -3.62
C ILE A 150 3.00 -13.96 -3.04
N THR A 151 3.45 -14.32 -1.85
CA THR A 151 2.94 -15.44 -1.05
C THR A 151 2.15 -14.98 0.15
N LYS A 152 2.09 -13.68 0.42
CA LYS A 152 1.40 -13.10 1.58
C LYS A 152 0.71 -11.79 1.23
N ARG A 153 -0.59 -11.72 1.45
CA ARG A 153 -1.46 -10.57 1.13
C ARG A 153 -2.20 -10.10 2.38
N ILE A 154 -1.94 -8.86 2.77
CA ILE A 154 -2.54 -8.20 3.92
C ILE A 154 -3.30 -6.96 3.44
N ALA A 155 -4.61 -6.91 3.72
CA ALA A 155 -5.46 -5.76 3.45
C ALA A 155 -5.80 -5.07 4.77
N ILE A 156 -5.60 -3.74 4.82
CA ILE A 156 -6.07 -2.89 5.92
C ILE A 156 -7.22 -2.05 5.38
N ILE A 157 -8.44 -2.38 5.76
CA ILE A 157 -9.62 -1.61 5.37
C ILE A 157 -9.62 -0.29 6.12
N ASP A 158 -9.46 0.82 5.39
CA ASP A 158 -9.51 2.18 5.91
C ASP A 158 -10.69 2.94 5.28
N PRO A 159 -11.80 3.16 6.02
CA PRO A 159 -12.94 3.94 5.55
C PRO A 159 -12.59 5.39 5.18
N ASN A 160 -11.44 5.90 5.64
CA ASN A 160 -10.98 7.26 5.36
C ASN A 160 -9.96 7.31 4.20
N LEU A 161 -9.65 6.18 3.56
CA LEU A 161 -8.77 6.18 2.39
C LEU A 161 -9.44 6.96 1.25
N PRO A 162 -8.82 8.04 0.72
CA PRO A 162 -9.41 8.79 -0.38
C PRO A 162 -9.61 7.90 -1.61
N ASP A 163 -10.83 7.88 -2.11
CA ASP A 163 -11.26 7.12 -3.28
C ASP A 163 -12.01 8.03 -4.26
N ASN A 164 -11.99 7.68 -5.54
CA ASN A 164 -12.83 8.35 -6.53
C ASN A 164 -13.76 7.31 -7.18
N PRO A 165 -14.97 7.11 -6.63
CA PRO A 165 -15.90 6.10 -7.11
C PRO A 165 -16.43 6.38 -8.53
N GLU A 166 -16.31 7.61 -9.03
CA GLU A 166 -16.72 8.00 -10.39
C GLU A 166 -15.64 7.70 -11.44
N ASN A 167 -14.46 7.23 -11.03
CA ASN A 167 -13.37 6.92 -11.95
C ASN A 167 -13.60 5.56 -12.64
N GLU A 168 -13.78 5.56 -13.96
CA GLU A 168 -13.94 4.35 -14.77
C GLU A 168 -12.71 3.42 -14.75
N ASN A 169 -11.52 3.96 -14.41
CA ASN A 169 -10.28 3.20 -14.24
C ASN A 169 -9.96 2.96 -12.74
N ARG A 170 -10.98 2.84 -11.89
CA ARG A 170 -10.80 2.49 -10.48
C ARG A 170 -10.27 1.06 -10.37
N GLU A 171 -9.06 0.92 -9.87
CA GLU A 171 -8.41 -0.38 -9.66
C GLU A 171 -9.01 -1.07 -8.44
N MET A 172 -9.58 -2.26 -8.67
CA MET A 172 -10.30 -3.05 -7.68
C MET A 172 -9.56 -4.35 -7.40
N LEU A 173 -9.36 -4.67 -6.12
CA LEU A 173 -8.76 -5.93 -5.69
C LEU A 173 -9.80 -6.83 -5.04
N ASP A 174 -9.81 -8.10 -5.43
CA ASP A 174 -10.64 -9.13 -4.81
C ASP A 174 -10.09 -9.50 -3.43
N LEU A 175 -10.79 -9.11 -2.36
CA LEU A 175 -10.38 -9.42 -0.99
C LEU A 175 -10.42 -10.92 -0.66
N SER A 176 -11.09 -11.75 -1.47
CA SER A 176 -11.03 -13.20 -1.35
C SER A 176 -9.62 -13.74 -1.59
N THR A 177 -8.75 -13.00 -2.28
CA THR A 177 -7.35 -13.35 -2.51
C THR A 177 -6.41 -13.01 -1.36
N PHE A 178 -6.87 -12.22 -0.38
CA PHE A 178 -6.02 -11.74 0.73
C PHE A 178 -5.97 -12.73 1.90
N ASP A 179 -4.77 -13.01 2.43
CA ASP A 179 -4.59 -13.95 3.54
C ASP A 179 -5.08 -13.36 4.86
N PHE A 180 -4.85 -12.06 5.07
CA PHE A 180 -5.21 -11.35 6.29
C PHE A 180 -5.96 -10.06 5.96
N ILE A 181 -7.09 -9.84 6.63
CA ILE A 181 -7.90 -8.63 6.50
C ILE A 181 -8.01 -7.99 7.87
N CYS A 182 -7.66 -6.71 7.95
CA CYS A 182 -7.67 -5.88 9.14
C CYS A 182 -8.61 -4.69 8.94
N GLU A 183 -9.13 -4.12 10.03
CA GLU A 183 -9.75 -2.79 10.01
C GLU A 183 -8.79 -1.75 10.61
N SER A 184 -8.70 -0.59 9.95
CA SER A 184 -8.01 0.60 10.45
C SER A 184 -8.64 1.08 11.74
N THR A 185 -7.84 1.42 12.74
CA THR A 185 -8.33 1.98 14.02
C THR A 185 -8.38 3.51 14.02
N LYS A 186 -8.01 4.16 12.91
CA LYS A 186 -8.16 5.60 12.75
C LYS A 186 -9.63 5.98 12.87
N ASN A 187 -9.99 6.59 14.01
CA ASN A 187 -11.31 7.18 14.29
C ASN A 187 -11.88 7.81 13.04
N SER A 188 -13.01 7.34 12.52
CA SER A 188 -13.67 7.96 11.36
C SER A 188 -14.14 9.38 11.70
N PRO A 189 -13.60 10.44 11.08
CA PRO A 189 -14.29 11.72 11.02
C PRO A 189 -14.92 11.79 9.62
N LYS A 190 -16.24 11.66 9.55
CA LYS A 190 -16.99 12.01 8.34
C LYS A 190 -16.64 13.45 7.93
N VAL A 191 -16.21 13.58 6.67
CA VAL A 191 -16.22 14.73 5.75
C VAL A 191 -16.51 16.12 6.36
N SER A 192 -15.59 17.05 6.12
CA SER A 192 -15.98 18.38 5.65
C SER A 192 -15.03 18.79 4.52
N ASP A 193 -15.30 18.32 3.30
CA ASP A 193 -14.94 19.06 2.10
C ASP A 193 -15.80 20.32 2.08
N ASN A 194 -15.30 21.39 2.69
CA ASN A 194 -15.74 22.73 2.33
C ASN A 194 -14.98 23.11 1.06
N SER A 195 -15.57 22.76 -0.08
CA SER A 195 -15.38 23.55 -1.28
C SER A 195 -16.00 24.94 -1.06
N VAL A 196 -15.43 25.92 -1.77
CA VAL A 196 -15.83 27.33 -1.90
C VAL A 196 -15.24 28.31 -0.88
N ALA A 197 -14.08 28.88 -1.23
CA ALA A 197 -13.97 30.30 -1.59
C ALA A 197 -12.74 30.51 -2.48
#